data_AF-A0AAW0XL70-F1
#
_entry.id   AF-A0AAW0XL70-F1
#
_cell.length_a   1.000
_cell.length_b   1.000
_cell.length_c   1.000
_cell.angle_alpha   90.00
_cell.angle_beta   90.00
_cell.angle_gamma   90.00
#
_symmetry.space_group_name_H-M   'P 1'
#
loop_
_entity.id
_entity.type
_entity.pdbx_description
1 polymer ?
#
loop_
_entity_poly.entity_id
_entity_poly.type
_entity_poly.pdbx_seq_one_letter_code
_entity_poly.pdbx_strand_id
1 'polypeptide(L)'
;MMAGLARMRILSLTRQLASLGLGGRRHTGSSAVPAKVLPYRKTRGDDDDVNMQQIPDDFRVVFPEFLPDPKPEWRNRLREKLERQDMLARRAVMAIPEFYVGSIMGVTVADPNASGKINRFVGICIQRGGTGLRAWFILRNVIDHQGIEILYEMYSPLINNIEVLRLEKRLDDELLYLRDALPEYSTFPLDMDPELIQEGAPVPVNHLKVQLKPRPWHERWERKNLQGLLDLGLPERFYKRAKLHEKPWEKFDLMKEYRATIPEEEQADIFREISPHYEQLEASRRRAKRRRTKIIRS
;
A
#
# COMPACT_ATOMS: atom_id res chain seq x y z
N MET A 1 13.99 -23.34 60.73
CA MET A 1 12.51 -23.40 60.81
C MET A 1 11.99 -23.74 59.42
N MET A 2 10.97 -24.60 59.39
CA MET A 2 10.58 -25.51 58.31
C MET A 2 10.27 -24.89 56.93
N ALA A 3 10.71 -25.60 55.89
CA ALA A 3 10.21 -25.52 54.53
C ALA A 3 8.86 -26.27 54.40
N GLY A 4 7.97 -25.79 53.51
CA GLY A 4 6.68 -26.43 53.26
C GLY A 4 6.21 -26.26 51.81
N LEU A 5 6.57 -27.23 50.96
CA LEU A 5 5.94 -27.50 49.66
C LEU A 5 4.48 -27.93 49.88
N ALA A 6 3.54 -27.36 49.11
CA ALA A 6 2.18 -27.89 48.98
C ALA A 6 2.01 -28.57 47.61
N ARG A 7 1.78 -29.89 47.67
CA ARG A 7 1.62 -30.84 46.58
C ARG A 7 0.24 -30.79 45.93
N MET A 8 0.25 -31.00 44.61
CA MET A 8 -0.82 -31.59 43.80
C MET A 8 -1.47 -32.82 44.46
N ARG A 9 -2.80 -32.93 44.38
CA ARG A 9 -3.53 -34.21 44.41
C ARG A 9 -4.68 -34.21 43.40
N ILE A 10 -4.57 -35.13 42.45
CA ILE A 10 -5.64 -35.70 41.63
C ILE A 10 -6.35 -36.77 42.48
N LEU A 11 -7.66 -36.98 42.28
CA LEU A 11 -8.47 -38.22 42.41
C LEU A 11 -9.95 -37.82 42.24
N SER A 12 -10.59 -38.10 41.09
CA SER A 12 -11.31 -39.34 40.70
C SER A 12 -12.77 -39.43 41.20
N LEU A 13 -13.67 -39.39 40.21
CA LEU A 13 -15.02 -39.98 40.11
C LEU A 13 -15.65 -40.68 41.34
N THR A 14 -16.91 -40.34 41.62
CA THR A 14 -18.05 -41.28 41.55
C THR A 14 -19.43 -40.58 41.63
N ARG A 15 -20.39 -41.16 40.91
CA ARG A 15 -21.84 -40.90 40.90
C ARG A 15 -22.48 -41.22 42.27
N GLN A 16 -23.49 -40.44 42.67
CA GLN A 16 -24.76 -41.01 43.17
C GLN A 16 -25.90 -39.98 43.10
N LEU A 17 -27.05 -40.48 42.62
CA LEU A 17 -28.33 -39.79 42.48
C LEU A 17 -29.00 -39.62 43.85
N ALA A 18 -29.59 -38.45 44.08
CA ALA A 18 -30.77 -38.34 44.95
C ALA A 18 -31.61 -37.13 44.50
N SER A 19 -32.83 -37.46 44.08
CA SER A 19 -33.95 -36.57 43.81
C SER A 19 -34.40 -35.82 45.05
N LEU A 20 -34.77 -34.55 44.91
CA LEU A 20 -35.89 -33.90 45.59
C LEU A 20 -36.26 -32.65 44.78
N GLY A 21 -37.48 -32.64 44.25
CA GLY A 21 -37.99 -31.55 43.42
C GLY A 21 -38.46 -30.36 44.24
N LEU A 22 -38.72 -29.25 43.54
CA LEU A 22 -39.99 -28.50 43.57
C LEU A 22 -39.84 -27.20 42.75
N GLY A 23 -40.81 -26.98 41.85
CA GLY A 23 -41.36 -25.65 41.55
C GLY A 23 -40.52 -24.70 40.69
N GLY A 24 -40.71 -24.76 39.37
CA GLY A 24 -40.25 -23.71 38.45
C GLY A 24 -41.15 -23.59 37.23
N ARG A 25 -42.04 -22.58 37.24
CA ARG A 25 -42.95 -22.18 36.16
C ARG A 25 -42.26 -22.20 34.79
N ARG A 26 -42.83 -22.95 33.83
CA ARG A 26 -42.45 -22.88 32.43
C ARG A 26 -42.99 -21.57 31.84
N HIS A 27 -42.12 -20.59 31.61
CA HIS A 27 -42.36 -19.58 30.58
C HIS A 27 -42.03 -20.22 29.23
N THR A 28 -43.07 -20.41 28.41
CA THR A 28 -42.94 -20.78 27.01
C THR A 28 -42.17 -19.68 26.28
N GLY A 29 -40.95 -19.99 25.84
CA GLY A 29 -40.16 -19.10 25.00
C GLY A 29 -40.87 -18.83 23.68
N SER A 30 -41.11 -17.55 23.40
CA SER A 30 -41.32 -17.07 22.04
C SER A 30 -40.04 -17.36 21.25
N SER A 31 -40.11 -18.27 20.28
CA SER A 31 -39.03 -18.46 19.33
C SER A 31 -38.93 -17.20 18.47
N ALA A 32 -37.91 -16.38 18.70
CA ALA A 32 -37.56 -15.32 17.77
C ALA A 32 -37.23 -15.97 16.42
N VAL A 33 -38.09 -15.76 15.44
CA VAL A 33 -37.88 -16.20 14.06
C VAL A 33 -36.64 -15.46 13.55
N PRO A 34 -35.63 -16.14 12.97
CA PRO A 34 -34.50 -15.45 12.38
C PRO A 34 -35.03 -14.55 11.26
N ALA A 35 -34.66 -13.26 11.29
CA ALA A 35 -35.03 -12.30 10.26
C ALA A 35 -34.62 -12.87 8.90
N LYS A 36 -35.60 -13.18 8.05
CA LYS A 36 -35.34 -13.59 6.67
C LYS A 36 -34.63 -12.43 5.99
N VAL A 37 -33.35 -12.62 5.68
CA VAL A 37 -32.61 -11.74 4.75
C VAL A 37 -33.42 -11.75 3.47
N LEU A 38 -34.06 -10.62 3.15
CA LEU A 38 -34.77 -10.49 1.88
C LEU A 38 -33.73 -10.62 0.77
N PRO A 39 -33.94 -11.48 -0.24
CA PRO A 39 -33.04 -11.54 -1.37
C PRO A 39 -33.00 -10.17 -2.04
N TYR A 40 -31.79 -9.73 -2.41
CA TYR A 40 -31.57 -8.50 -3.17
C TYR A 40 -32.51 -8.47 -4.38
N ARG A 41 -33.35 -7.44 -4.47
CA ARG A 41 -34.28 -7.26 -5.57
C ARG A 41 -33.61 -6.42 -6.65
N LYS A 42 -33.03 -7.09 -7.65
CA LYS A 42 -32.50 -6.50 -8.89
C LYS A 42 -33.55 -5.53 -9.46
N THR A 43 -33.22 -4.25 -9.60
CA THR A 43 -34.13 -3.25 -10.17
C THR A 43 -34.08 -3.33 -11.69
N ARG A 44 -35.23 -3.15 -12.36
CA ARG A 44 -35.29 -3.12 -13.83
C ARG A 44 -34.47 -1.92 -14.33
N GLY A 45 -33.26 -2.21 -14.80
CA GLY A 45 -32.20 -1.26 -15.11
C GLY A 45 -30.81 -1.91 -15.00
N ASP A 46 -30.70 -3.03 -14.28
CA ASP A 46 -29.45 -3.78 -14.08
C ASP A 46 -29.09 -4.76 -15.24
N ASP A 47 -29.59 -4.49 -16.45
CA ASP A 47 -29.36 -5.27 -17.67
C ASP A 47 -28.81 -4.38 -18.81
N ASP A 48 -27.95 -3.41 -18.47
CA ASP A 48 -26.95 -3.00 -19.44
C ASP A 48 -25.88 -4.09 -19.43
N ASP A 49 -25.91 -4.99 -20.41
CA ASP A 49 -24.78 -5.85 -20.81
C ASP A 49 -23.65 -4.95 -21.31
N VAL A 50 -23.08 -4.15 -20.39
CA VAL A 50 -21.87 -3.39 -20.61
C VAL A 50 -20.77 -4.43 -20.58
N ASN A 51 -20.12 -4.63 -21.72
CA ASN A 51 -18.84 -5.31 -21.88
C ASN A 51 -18.01 -5.11 -20.60
N MET A 52 -18.03 -6.09 -19.69
CA MET A 52 -17.24 -6.07 -18.47
C MET A 52 -15.81 -6.21 -18.95
N GLN A 53 -15.19 -5.10 -19.34
CA GLN A 53 -13.75 -5.02 -19.47
C GLN A 53 -13.23 -5.44 -18.11
N GLN A 54 -12.75 -6.69 -18.05
CA GLN A 54 -12.21 -7.30 -16.85
C GLN A 54 -11.19 -6.31 -16.29
N ILE A 55 -11.40 -5.90 -15.04
CA ILE A 55 -10.47 -5.02 -14.35
C ILE A 55 -9.09 -5.67 -14.48
N PRO A 56 -8.06 -4.98 -14.98
CA PRO A 56 -6.72 -5.54 -14.99
C PRO A 56 -6.35 -5.94 -13.56
N ASP A 57 -5.86 -7.17 -13.38
CA ASP A 57 -5.50 -7.70 -12.05
C ASP A 57 -4.54 -6.76 -11.29
N ASP A 58 -3.70 -6.04 -12.03
CA ASP A 58 -2.71 -5.12 -11.50
C ASP A 58 -3.25 -3.72 -11.18
N PHE A 59 -4.50 -3.38 -11.53
CA PHE A 59 -5.06 -2.03 -11.41
C PHE A 59 -4.90 -1.46 -9.99
N ARG A 60 -5.21 -2.28 -8.99
CA ARG A 60 -5.06 -1.94 -7.56
C ARG A 60 -3.63 -1.57 -7.19
N VAL A 61 -2.65 -2.24 -7.79
CA VAL A 61 -1.22 -2.07 -7.45
C VAL A 61 -0.63 -0.90 -8.21
N VAL A 62 -1.04 -0.70 -9.47
CA VAL A 62 -0.56 0.39 -10.32
C VAL A 62 -1.10 1.73 -9.83
N PHE A 63 -2.39 1.80 -9.52
CA PHE A 63 -3.06 3.04 -9.12
C PHE A 63 -3.82 2.92 -7.79
N PRO A 64 -3.11 2.69 -6.66
CA PRO A 64 -3.71 2.61 -5.34
C PRO A 64 -4.48 3.89 -4.96
N GLU A 65 -4.11 5.05 -5.51
CA GLU A 65 -4.73 6.34 -5.19
C GLU A 65 -6.16 6.53 -5.70
N PHE A 66 -6.61 5.77 -6.71
CA PHE A 66 -8.02 5.81 -7.15
C PHE A 66 -8.93 5.07 -6.18
N LEU A 67 -8.38 4.17 -5.37
CA LEU A 67 -9.14 3.48 -4.35
C LEU A 67 -9.35 4.43 -3.16
N PRO A 68 -10.58 4.51 -2.62
CA PRO A 68 -10.86 5.32 -1.45
C PRO A 68 -10.18 4.78 -0.19
N ASP A 69 -10.27 5.54 0.90
CA ASP A 69 -9.82 5.06 2.21
C ASP A 69 -10.71 3.87 2.64
N PRO A 70 -10.13 2.74 3.07
CA PRO A 70 -10.93 1.59 3.49
C PRO A 70 -11.75 1.86 4.77
N LYS A 71 -11.43 2.90 5.56
CA LYS A 71 -12.21 3.28 6.75
C LYS A 71 -13.52 4.00 6.37
N PRO A 72 -14.70 3.41 6.64
CA PRO A 72 -15.99 3.97 6.17
C PRO A 72 -16.36 5.33 6.78
N GLU A 73 -15.86 5.65 7.98
CA GLU A 73 -16.19 6.86 8.74
C GLU A 73 -15.94 8.16 7.96
N TRP A 74 -14.92 8.15 7.09
CA TRP A 74 -14.44 9.33 6.38
C TRP A 74 -14.87 9.35 4.92
N ARG A 75 -15.69 8.38 4.50
CA ARG A 75 -16.08 8.15 3.11
C ARG A 75 -17.32 8.92 2.71
N ASN A 76 -17.29 9.43 1.49
CA ASN A 76 -18.43 10.06 0.85
C ASN A 76 -18.36 9.79 -0.65
N ARG A 77 -19.33 9.03 -1.16
CA ARG A 77 -19.37 8.58 -2.57
C ARG A 77 -19.33 9.75 -3.56
N LEU A 78 -20.03 10.85 -3.24
CA LEU A 78 -20.05 12.02 -4.12
C LEU A 78 -18.69 12.73 -4.13
N ARG A 79 -18.07 12.91 -2.95
CA ARG A 79 -16.73 13.50 -2.83
C ARG A 79 -15.71 12.68 -3.62
N GLU A 80 -15.67 11.37 -3.39
CA GLU A 80 -14.75 10.45 -4.04
C GLU A 80 -14.92 10.46 -5.56
N LYS A 81 -16.16 10.53 -6.05
CA LYS A 81 -16.45 10.64 -7.49
C LYS A 81 -15.92 11.93 -8.09
N LEU A 82 -16.15 13.07 -7.44
CA LEU A 82 -15.65 14.37 -7.90
C LEU A 82 -14.11 14.42 -7.88
N GLU A 83 -13.49 13.91 -6.81
CA GLU A 83 -12.02 13.82 -6.72
C GLU A 83 -11.44 12.98 -7.85
N ARG A 84 -12.06 11.84 -8.18
CA ARG A 84 -11.64 10.99 -9.30
C ARG A 84 -11.76 11.71 -10.65
N GLN A 85 -12.83 12.48 -10.87
CA GLN A 85 -12.98 13.29 -12.09
C GLN A 85 -11.85 14.33 -12.21
N ASP A 86 -11.53 15.04 -11.13
CA ASP A 86 -10.44 16.02 -11.10
C ASP A 86 -9.06 15.37 -11.32
N MET A 87 -8.83 14.19 -10.74
CA MET A 87 -7.60 13.41 -10.95
C MET A 87 -7.42 13.02 -12.43
N LEU A 88 -8.50 12.57 -13.07
CA LEU A 88 -8.48 12.21 -14.49
C LEU A 88 -8.24 13.45 -15.36
N ALA A 89 -8.88 14.57 -15.05
CA ALA A 89 -8.63 15.84 -15.72
C ALA A 89 -7.17 16.29 -15.59
N ARG A 90 -6.57 16.15 -14.40
CA ARG A 90 -5.15 16.45 -14.18
C ARG A 90 -4.23 15.53 -14.97
N ARG A 91 -4.54 14.23 -15.05
CA ARG A 91 -3.77 13.23 -15.82
C ARG A 91 -3.86 13.44 -17.33
N ALA A 92 -4.93 14.04 -17.82
CA ALA A 92 -5.05 14.42 -19.22
C ALA A 92 -4.07 15.56 -19.60
N VAL A 93 -3.74 16.44 -18.66
CA VAL A 93 -2.76 17.53 -18.83
C VAL A 93 -1.33 17.05 -18.60
N MET A 94 -1.09 16.26 -17.55
CA MET A 94 0.23 15.78 -17.15
C MET A 94 0.24 14.26 -17.01
N ALA A 95 1.13 13.60 -17.76
CA ALA A 95 1.23 12.15 -17.73
C ALA A 95 1.88 11.67 -16.43
N ILE A 96 1.10 11.03 -15.57
CA ILE A 96 1.59 10.37 -14.36
C ILE A 96 1.93 8.91 -14.71
N PRO A 97 3.21 8.52 -14.71
CA PRO A 97 3.61 7.16 -15.03
C PRO A 97 3.26 6.20 -13.89
N GLU A 98 3.23 4.91 -14.23
CA GLU A 98 3.24 3.82 -13.26
C GLU A 98 4.60 3.72 -12.57
N PHE A 99 4.60 3.58 -11.25
CA PHE A 99 5.79 3.37 -10.43
C PHE A 99 5.45 2.64 -9.14
N TYR A 100 6.45 2.06 -8.49
CA TYR A 100 6.30 1.35 -7.22
C TYR A 100 7.29 1.86 -6.19
N VAL A 101 7.12 1.41 -4.95
CA VAL A 101 8.15 1.61 -3.92
C VAL A 101 9.39 0.83 -4.34
N GLY A 102 10.54 1.52 -4.36
CA GLY A 102 11.79 1.03 -4.93
C GLY A 102 12.14 1.58 -6.31
N SER A 103 11.18 2.11 -7.06
CA SER A 103 11.45 2.70 -8.38
C SER A 103 12.27 4.00 -8.25
N ILE A 104 13.19 4.23 -9.18
CA ILE A 104 14.00 5.45 -9.26
C ILE A 104 13.30 6.42 -10.20
N MET A 105 13.06 7.64 -9.72
CA MET A 105 12.28 8.64 -10.43
C MET A 105 12.95 10.01 -10.40
N GLY A 106 12.71 10.79 -11.46
CA GLY A 106 13.00 12.21 -11.54
C GLY A 106 11.71 13.02 -11.57
N VAL A 107 11.55 13.95 -10.63
CA VAL A 107 10.40 14.85 -10.56
C VAL A 107 10.87 16.27 -10.86
N THR A 108 10.19 16.92 -11.80
CA THR A 108 10.44 18.31 -12.19
C THR A 108 9.29 19.19 -11.70
N VAL A 109 9.60 20.19 -10.89
CA VAL A 109 8.65 21.09 -10.23
C VAL A 109 8.96 22.54 -10.58
N ALA A 110 7.91 23.35 -10.76
CA ALA A 110 8.03 24.80 -10.84
C ALA A 110 8.22 25.38 -9.43
N ASP A 111 9.37 26.01 -9.20
CA ASP A 111 9.71 26.67 -7.94
C ASP A 111 10.08 28.13 -8.22
N PRO A 112 9.28 29.12 -7.75
CA PRO A 112 9.54 30.54 -7.98
C PRO A 112 10.91 31.02 -7.48
N ASN A 113 11.49 30.35 -6.48
CA ASN A 113 12.74 30.74 -5.84
C ASN A 113 13.97 30.06 -6.44
N ALA A 114 13.78 29.00 -7.24
CA ALA A 114 14.88 28.30 -7.89
C ALA A 114 15.42 29.08 -9.08
N SER A 115 16.72 28.94 -9.34
CA SER A 115 17.34 29.45 -10.58
C SER A 115 16.65 28.81 -11.79
N GLY A 116 16.17 29.63 -12.74
CA GLY A 116 15.38 29.13 -13.88
C GLY A 116 13.93 28.75 -13.57
N LYS A 117 13.45 29.00 -12.33
CA LYS A 117 12.09 28.71 -11.84
C LYS A 117 11.64 27.24 -11.92
N ILE A 118 12.57 26.34 -12.18
CA ILE A 118 12.33 24.91 -12.36
C ILE A 118 13.38 24.17 -11.56
N ASN A 119 12.94 23.18 -10.78
CA ASN A 119 13.81 22.32 -10.00
C ASN A 119 13.54 20.86 -10.37
N ARG A 120 14.60 20.08 -10.59
CA ARG A 120 14.53 18.64 -10.83
C ARG A 120 15.22 17.90 -9.70
N PHE A 121 14.52 16.94 -9.11
CA PHE A 121 15.06 16.05 -8.09
C PHE A 121 14.95 14.60 -8.54
N VAL A 122 16.06 13.86 -8.45
CA VAL A 122 16.11 12.43 -8.74
C VAL A 122 16.32 11.66 -7.45
N GLY A 123 15.58 10.57 -7.25
CA GLY A 123 15.73 9.71 -6.08
C GLY A 123 14.90 8.43 -6.16
N ILE A 124 15.10 7.56 -5.18
CA ILE A 124 14.31 6.33 -5.01
C ILE A 124 13.00 6.64 -4.27
N CYS A 125 11.89 6.08 -4.74
CA CYS A 125 10.62 6.12 -4.03
C CYS A 125 10.67 5.21 -2.82
N ILE A 126 10.64 5.77 -1.61
CA ILE A 126 10.74 4.99 -0.36
C ILE A 126 9.39 4.66 0.25
N GLN A 127 8.38 5.46 -0.07
CA GLN A 127 7.01 5.31 0.43
C GLN A 127 6.06 6.05 -0.51
N ARG A 128 4.88 5.50 -0.72
CA ARG A 128 3.75 6.18 -1.35
C ARG A 128 2.49 5.90 -0.55
N GLY A 129 1.57 6.85 -0.52
CA GLY A 129 0.36 6.73 0.27
C GLY A 129 -0.63 7.85 -0.03
N GLY A 130 -1.67 7.92 0.80
CA GLY A 130 -2.79 8.81 0.56
C GLY A 130 -3.76 8.27 -0.51
N THR A 131 -4.92 8.90 -0.58
CA THR A 131 -6.02 8.53 -1.48
C THR A 131 -6.54 9.78 -2.18
N GLY A 132 -7.14 9.59 -3.36
CA GLY A 132 -7.69 10.69 -4.14
C GLY A 132 -6.64 11.74 -4.51
N LEU A 133 -7.05 13.01 -4.51
CA LEU A 133 -6.18 14.15 -4.80
C LEU A 133 -5.02 14.33 -3.79
N ARG A 134 -5.15 13.74 -2.59
CA ARG A 134 -4.17 13.81 -1.51
C ARG A 134 -3.11 12.70 -1.58
N ALA A 135 -3.04 11.98 -2.69
CA ALA A 135 -2.00 10.99 -2.91
C ALA A 135 -0.61 11.64 -2.93
N TRP A 136 0.34 11.02 -2.25
CA TRP A 136 1.71 11.51 -2.10
C TRP A 136 2.74 10.38 -2.20
N PHE A 137 3.98 10.74 -2.47
CA PHE A 137 5.12 9.83 -2.43
C PHE A 137 6.37 10.57 -1.97
N ILE A 138 7.31 9.83 -1.40
CA ILE A 138 8.57 10.38 -0.89
C ILE A 138 9.72 9.87 -1.74
N LEU A 139 10.50 10.80 -2.29
CA LEU A 139 11.76 10.50 -2.94
C LEU A 139 12.91 10.74 -1.99
N ARG A 140 13.87 9.81 -1.97
CA ARG A 140 15.11 9.89 -1.21
C ARG A 140 16.31 9.85 -2.15
N ASN A 141 17.29 10.72 -1.90
CA ASN A 141 18.61 10.62 -2.51
C ASN A 141 19.68 11.12 -1.53
N VAL A 142 20.92 10.69 -1.73
CA VAL A 142 22.09 11.24 -1.05
C VAL A 142 22.85 12.10 -2.05
N ILE A 143 22.86 13.41 -1.81
CA ILE A 143 23.56 14.40 -2.66
C ILE A 143 24.63 15.04 -1.79
N ASP A 144 25.86 15.09 -2.26
CA ASP A 144 27.00 15.65 -1.52
C ASP A 144 27.12 15.11 -0.09
N HIS A 145 26.95 13.78 0.05
CA HIS A 145 26.95 13.05 1.32
C HIS A 145 25.84 13.43 2.31
N GLN A 146 24.88 14.27 1.90
CA GLN A 146 23.70 14.63 2.68
C GLN A 146 22.47 13.88 2.18
N GLY A 147 21.78 13.20 3.10
CA GLY A 147 20.50 12.55 2.80
C GLY A 147 19.40 13.60 2.67
N ILE A 148 18.72 13.63 1.53
CA ILE A 148 17.62 14.53 1.22
C ILE A 148 16.37 13.69 0.93
N GLU A 149 15.26 14.09 1.54
CA GLU A 149 13.94 13.50 1.28
C GLU A 149 12.96 14.61 0.91
N ILE A 150 12.22 14.40 -0.18
CA ILE A 150 11.18 15.33 -0.61
C ILE A 150 9.87 14.56 -0.77
N LEU A 151 8.84 15.04 -0.08
CA LEU A 151 7.47 14.56 -0.25
C LEU A 151 6.81 15.35 -1.38
N TYR A 152 6.32 14.64 -2.39
CA TYR A 152 5.56 15.20 -3.49
C TYR A 152 4.10 14.80 -3.40
N GLU A 153 3.21 15.77 -3.53
CA GLU A 153 1.78 15.54 -3.75
C GLU A 153 1.56 15.26 -5.25
N MET A 154 1.09 14.05 -5.57
CA MET A 154 1.05 13.51 -6.93
C MET A 154 0.26 14.40 -7.92
N TYR A 155 -0.81 15.03 -7.44
CA TYR A 155 -1.70 15.86 -8.26
C TYR A 155 -1.43 17.36 -8.14
N SER A 156 -0.32 17.76 -7.50
CA SER A 156 0.02 19.17 -7.35
C SER A 156 0.17 19.87 -8.72
N PRO A 157 -0.37 21.09 -8.88
CA PRO A 157 -0.21 21.88 -10.10
C PRO A 157 1.23 22.33 -10.33
N LEU A 158 2.05 22.37 -9.28
CA LEU A 158 3.46 22.76 -9.36
C LEU A 158 4.33 21.69 -10.05
N ILE A 159 3.87 20.44 -10.12
CA ILE A 159 4.60 19.38 -10.81
C ILE A 159 4.43 19.53 -12.31
N ASN A 160 5.54 19.71 -13.00
CA ASN A 160 5.57 19.84 -14.46
C ASN A 160 5.67 18.45 -15.13
N ASN A 161 6.52 17.58 -14.61
CA ASN A 161 6.78 16.26 -15.19
C ASN A 161 7.25 15.26 -14.12
N ILE A 162 6.76 14.02 -14.22
CA ILE A 162 7.22 12.88 -13.44
C ILE A 162 7.81 11.87 -14.41
N GLU A 163 9.06 11.51 -14.20
CA GLU A 163 9.79 10.58 -15.04
C GLU A 163 10.28 9.39 -14.22
N VAL A 164 9.96 8.18 -14.67
CA VAL A 164 10.50 6.96 -14.09
C VAL A 164 11.79 6.62 -14.85
N LEU A 165 12.90 6.61 -14.12
CA LEU A 165 14.23 6.32 -14.65
C LEU A 165 14.51 4.82 -14.60
N ARG A 166 14.18 4.18 -13.48
CA ARG A 166 14.23 2.72 -13.33
C ARG A 166 12.95 2.26 -12.66
N LEU A 167 12.17 1.43 -13.36
CA LEU A 167 10.98 0.81 -12.80
C LEU A 167 11.37 -0.54 -12.17
N GLU A 168 11.34 -0.59 -10.85
CA GLU A 168 11.58 -1.81 -10.08
C GLU A 168 10.69 -1.84 -8.84
N LYS A 169 10.39 -3.05 -8.38
CA LYS A 169 9.76 -3.32 -7.08
C LYS A 169 10.82 -3.78 -6.07
N ARG A 170 10.60 -3.53 -4.79
CA ARG A 170 11.37 -4.14 -3.69
C ARG A 170 10.53 -5.18 -2.96
N LEU A 171 11.15 -5.92 -2.05
CA LEU A 171 10.46 -6.95 -1.26
C LEU A 171 9.54 -6.36 -0.20
N ASP A 172 9.85 -5.16 0.27
CA ASP A 172 9.08 -4.44 1.28
C ASP A 172 8.26 -3.32 0.63
N ASP A 173 7.06 -3.08 1.16
CA ASP A 173 6.18 -2.00 0.70
C ASP A 173 6.65 -0.61 1.15
N GLU A 174 7.54 -0.53 2.15
CA GLU A 174 8.12 0.71 2.66
C GLU A 174 9.63 0.55 2.89
N LEU A 175 10.42 1.50 2.38
CA LEU A 175 11.89 1.50 2.46
C LEU A 175 12.43 2.54 3.44
N LEU A 176 11.68 2.83 4.52
CA LEU A 176 12.06 3.82 5.52
C LEU A 176 13.38 3.48 6.23
N TYR A 177 13.76 2.20 6.24
CA TYR A 177 15.04 1.72 6.77
C TYR A 177 16.26 2.24 6.00
N LEU A 178 16.09 2.78 4.78
CA LEU A 178 17.16 3.43 4.01
C LEU A 178 17.74 4.68 4.69
N ARG A 179 17.03 5.25 5.68
CA ARG A 179 17.53 6.33 6.55
C ARG A 179 18.72 5.86 7.40
N ASP A 180 18.64 4.63 7.90
CA ASP A 180 19.64 4.00 8.76
C ASP A 180 20.60 3.08 7.99
N ALA A 181 20.39 2.90 6.68
CA ALA A 181 21.25 2.11 5.80
C ALA A 181 22.55 2.82 5.43
N LEU A 182 23.49 2.06 4.86
CA LEU A 182 24.68 2.65 4.22
C LEU A 182 24.26 3.60 3.08
N PRO A 183 24.96 4.74 2.89
CA PRO A 183 24.58 5.73 1.87
C PRO A 183 24.54 5.19 0.45
N GLU A 184 25.34 4.16 0.14
CA GLU A 184 25.44 3.51 -1.17
C GLU A 184 24.07 3.06 -1.71
N TYR A 185 23.20 2.55 -0.84
CA TYR A 185 21.86 2.07 -1.24
C TYR A 185 20.86 3.19 -1.54
N SER A 186 21.19 4.44 -1.20
CA SER A 186 20.34 5.63 -1.40
C SER A 186 20.99 6.68 -2.31
N THR A 187 22.18 6.41 -2.86
CA THR A 187 22.92 7.36 -3.70
C THR A 187 22.64 7.06 -5.16
N PHE A 188 22.04 8.02 -5.88
CA PHE A 188 21.72 7.90 -7.30
C PHE A 188 22.23 9.13 -8.05
N PRO A 189 22.78 8.96 -9.27
CA PRO A 189 23.24 10.08 -10.08
C PRO A 189 22.04 10.96 -10.50
N LEU A 190 22.21 12.28 -10.43
CA LEU A 190 21.16 13.24 -10.77
C LEU A 190 20.83 13.25 -12.28
N ASP A 191 21.83 12.93 -13.09
CA ASP A 191 21.72 12.87 -14.56
C ASP A 191 21.51 11.42 -15.05
N MET A 192 20.85 10.57 -14.26
CA MET A 192 20.56 9.20 -14.63
C MET A 192 19.63 9.12 -15.85
N ASP A 193 20.02 8.35 -16.86
CA ASP A 193 19.19 8.10 -18.04
C ASP A 193 18.06 7.09 -17.75
N PRO A 194 16.88 7.23 -18.38
CA PRO A 194 15.79 6.27 -18.24
C PRO A 194 16.10 4.91 -18.89
N GLU A 195 15.95 3.83 -18.13
CA GLU A 195 16.06 2.46 -18.59
C GLU A 195 14.81 2.04 -19.40
N LEU A 196 15.04 1.39 -20.53
CA LEU A 196 13.97 0.95 -21.43
C LEU A 196 13.47 -0.45 -21.07
N ILE A 197 12.22 -0.56 -20.65
CA ILE A 197 11.54 -1.84 -20.44
C ILE A 197 10.70 -2.19 -21.67
N GLN A 198 10.78 -3.46 -22.07
CA GLN A 198 9.97 -4.02 -23.15
C GLN A 198 8.48 -3.95 -22.80
N GLU A 199 7.64 -3.63 -23.78
CA GLU A 199 6.20 -3.48 -23.55
C GLU A 199 5.58 -4.84 -23.22
N GLY A 200 4.87 -4.91 -22.09
CA GLY A 200 4.23 -6.14 -21.60
C GLY A 200 5.12 -7.05 -20.75
N ALA A 201 6.40 -6.71 -20.55
CA ALA A 201 7.23 -7.42 -19.58
C ALA A 201 6.74 -7.15 -18.15
N PRO A 202 6.69 -8.16 -17.27
CA PRO A 202 6.34 -7.95 -15.87
C PRO A 202 7.39 -7.06 -15.19
N VAL A 203 6.95 -6.29 -14.21
CA VAL A 203 7.82 -5.36 -13.48
C VAL A 203 8.86 -6.16 -12.68
N PRO A 204 10.17 -5.89 -12.83
CA PRO A 204 11.22 -6.64 -12.15
C PRO A 204 11.18 -6.38 -10.63
N VAL A 205 11.31 -7.45 -9.85
CA VAL A 205 11.45 -7.37 -8.38
C VAL A 205 12.92 -7.49 -8.01
N ASN A 206 13.44 -6.48 -7.34
CA ASN A 206 14.82 -6.42 -6.89
C ASN A 206 14.94 -7.05 -5.48
N HIS A 207 15.62 -8.19 -5.42
CA HIS A 207 15.86 -8.97 -4.20
C HIS A 207 17.12 -8.53 -3.41
N LEU A 208 17.75 -7.42 -3.77
CA LEU A 208 18.91 -6.90 -3.05
C LEU A 208 18.55 -6.63 -1.58
N LYS A 209 19.37 -7.20 -0.69
CA LYS A 209 19.26 -7.01 0.76
C LYS A 209 20.20 -5.89 1.21
N VAL A 210 19.67 -4.98 2.01
CA VAL A 210 20.34 -3.75 2.45
C VAL A 210 21.06 -3.97 3.78
N GLN A 211 22.29 -3.49 3.88
CA GLN A 211 23.05 -3.43 5.13
C GLN A 211 22.75 -2.13 5.90
N LEU A 212 22.42 -2.26 7.19
CA LEU A 212 22.26 -1.13 8.09
C LEU A 212 23.60 -0.64 8.67
N LYS A 213 23.65 0.65 8.99
CA LYS A 213 24.73 1.23 9.81
C LYS A 213 24.72 0.63 11.22
N PRO A 214 25.81 0.77 11.99
CA PRO A 214 25.77 0.50 13.42
C PRO A 214 24.70 1.36 14.11
N ARG A 215 24.16 0.85 15.23
CA ARG A 215 23.18 1.56 16.06
C ARG A 215 23.78 2.86 16.65
N PRO A 216 22.98 3.88 17.00
CA PRO A 216 21.52 3.92 17.07
C PRO A 216 20.82 4.12 15.72
N TRP A 217 19.60 3.56 15.60
CA TRP A 217 18.72 3.70 14.44
C TRP A 217 17.49 4.54 14.78
N HIS A 218 16.84 5.08 13.76
CA HIS A 218 15.59 5.82 13.88
C HIS A 218 14.46 4.95 14.44
N GLU A 219 14.37 3.70 13.98
CA GLU A 219 13.36 2.75 14.43
C GLU A 219 13.94 1.39 14.86
N ARG A 220 13.08 0.61 15.52
CA ARG A 220 13.36 -0.79 15.88
C ARG A 220 12.98 -1.69 14.72
N TRP A 221 13.81 -1.67 13.68
CA TRP A 221 13.61 -2.44 12.44
C TRP A 221 13.50 -3.95 12.69
N GLU A 222 14.11 -4.45 13.77
CA GLU A 222 14.03 -5.86 14.15
C GLU A 222 12.61 -6.34 14.48
N ARG A 223 11.64 -5.42 14.62
CA ARG A 223 10.24 -5.72 14.94
C ARG A 223 9.30 -5.70 13.73
N LYS A 224 9.75 -5.16 12.60
CA LYS A 224 8.88 -4.89 11.44
C LYS A 224 8.80 -6.05 10.44
N ASN A 225 9.41 -7.20 10.72
CA ASN A 225 9.40 -8.40 9.86
C ASN A 225 9.76 -8.08 8.39
N LEU A 226 10.75 -7.20 8.18
CA LEU A 226 11.21 -6.76 6.86
C LEU A 226 12.02 -7.85 6.15
N GLN A 227 11.83 -7.99 4.84
CA GLN A 227 12.50 -8.99 3.99
C GLN A 227 13.72 -8.41 3.25
N GLY A 228 13.74 -7.11 3.00
CA GLY A 228 14.78 -6.40 2.26
C GLY A 228 16.03 -6.04 3.07
N LEU A 229 16.13 -6.46 4.33
CA LEU A 229 17.31 -6.25 5.17
C LEU A 229 18.23 -7.48 5.21
N LEU A 230 19.53 -7.24 5.25
CA LEU A 230 20.49 -8.25 5.68
C LEU A 230 20.30 -8.55 7.18
N ASP A 231 20.85 -9.69 7.64
CA ASP A 231 20.84 -10.00 9.06
C ASP A 231 21.50 -8.86 9.85
N LEU A 232 20.78 -8.38 10.85
CA LEU A 232 21.17 -7.23 11.66
C LEU A 232 22.36 -7.53 12.58
N GLY A 233 22.72 -8.82 12.75
CA GLY A 233 23.82 -9.23 13.61
C GLY A 233 23.60 -8.87 15.08
N LEU A 234 22.33 -8.72 15.51
CA LEU A 234 21.99 -8.31 16.86
C LEU A 234 22.15 -9.46 17.85
N PRO A 235 22.52 -9.17 19.12
CA PRO A 235 22.47 -10.17 20.17
C PRO A 235 21.08 -10.79 20.31
N GLU A 236 21.02 -12.11 20.53
CA GLU A 236 19.78 -12.92 20.60
C GLU A 236 18.68 -12.34 21.52
N ARG A 237 19.07 -11.65 22.59
CA ARG A 237 18.13 -10.95 23.49
C ARG A 237 17.20 -9.96 22.77
N PHE A 238 17.65 -9.35 21.67
CA PHE A 238 16.85 -8.41 20.88
C PHE A 238 15.78 -9.14 20.08
N TYR A 239 16.13 -10.23 19.39
CA TYR A 239 15.18 -11.06 18.66
C TYR A 239 14.12 -11.68 19.57
N LYS A 240 14.53 -12.17 20.75
CA LYS A 240 13.58 -12.65 21.77
C LYS A 240 12.56 -11.58 22.17
N ARG A 241 13.01 -10.32 22.36
CA ARG A 241 12.11 -9.20 22.69
C ARG A 241 11.23 -8.79 21.50
N ALA A 242 11.76 -8.84 20.28
CA ALA A 242 10.98 -8.53 19.08
C ALA A 242 9.84 -9.54 18.90
N LYS A 243 10.12 -10.83 19.08
CA LYS A 243 9.14 -11.92 19.02
C LYS A 243 7.98 -11.77 20.01
N LEU A 244 8.21 -11.17 21.18
CA LEU A 244 7.14 -10.87 22.15
C LEU A 244 6.15 -9.80 21.65
N HIS A 245 6.57 -8.93 20.73
CA HIS A 245 5.71 -7.92 20.11
C HIS A 245 5.04 -8.40 18.83
N GLU A 246 5.47 -9.54 18.29
CA GLU A 246 4.88 -10.12 17.10
C GLU A 246 3.43 -10.52 17.36
N LYS A 247 2.57 -10.28 16.38
CA LYS A 247 1.14 -10.63 16.44
C LYS A 247 0.81 -11.66 15.37
N PRO A 248 1.22 -12.92 15.54
CA PRO A 248 1.07 -13.95 14.52
C PRO A 248 -0.40 -14.22 14.15
N TRP A 249 -1.35 -13.94 15.05
CA TRP A 249 -2.78 -14.07 14.77
C TRP A 249 -3.32 -13.05 13.75
N GLU A 250 -2.63 -11.92 13.52
CA GLU A 250 -3.10 -10.92 12.55
C GLU A 250 -3.11 -11.46 11.11
N LYS A 251 -2.23 -12.41 10.78
CA LYS A 251 -2.23 -13.10 9.48
C LYS A 251 -3.52 -13.89 9.23
N PHE A 252 -4.21 -14.29 10.30
CA PHE A 252 -5.44 -15.08 10.22
C PHE A 252 -6.69 -14.25 10.53
N ASP A 253 -6.53 -12.93 10.73
CA ASP A 253 -7.64 -12.03 11.01
C ASP A 253 -8.28 -11.55 9.70
N LEU A 254 -9.17 -12.38 9.16
CA LEU A 254 -9.93 -12.10 7.94
C LEU A 254 -10.72 -10.78 8.04
N MET A 255 -11.16 -10.40 9.23
CA MET A 255 -11.90 -9.17 9.44
C MET A 255 -10.99 -7.94 9.34
N LYS A 256 -9.74 -8.05 9.82
CA LYS A 256 -8.72 -7.01 9.63
C LYS A 256 -8.38 -6.85 8.15
N GLU A 257 -8.20 -7.95 7.42
CA GLU A 257 -8.00 -7.92 5.96
C GLU A 257 -9.18 -7.25 5.26
N TYR A 258 -10.41 -7.71 5.53
CA TYR A 258 -11.63 -7.14 4.98
C TYR A 258 -11.75 -5.62 5.22
N ARG A 259 -11.44 -5.16 6.45
CA ARG A 259 -11.47 -3.72 6.80
C ARG A 259 -10.33 -2.90 6.19
N ALA A 260 -9.27 -3.54 5.72
CA ALA A 260 -8.14 -2.87 5.07
C ALA A 260 -8.29 -2.84 3.54
N THR A 261 -9.11 -3.73 2.98
CA THR A 261 -9.36 -3.84 1.54
C THR A 261 -10.70 -3.25 1.15
N ILE A 262 -10.79 -2.78 -0.08
CA ILE A 262 -12.05 -2.33 -0.66
C ILE A 262 -12.72 -3.53 -1.35
N PRO A 263 -14.04 -3.76 -1.19
CA PRO A 263 -14.72 -4.86 -1.86
C PRO A 263 -14.54 -4.80 -3.39
N GLU A 264 -14.42 -5.97 -4.04
CA GLU A 264 -14.19 -6.07 -5.49
C GLU A 264 -15.31 -5.42 -6.31
N GLU A 265 -16.56 -5.50 -5.84
CA GLU A 265 -17.71 -4.85 -6.48
C GLU A 265 -17.51 -3.33 -6.59
N GLU A 266 -17.03 -2.71 -5.53
CA GLU A 266 -16.78 -1.27 -5.50
C GLU A 266 -15.54 -0.90 -6.33
N GLN A 267 -14.52 -1.76 -6.34
CA GLN A 267 -13.37 -1.60 -7.24
C GLN A 267 -13.82 -1.63 -8.71
N ALA A 268 -14.77 -2.51 -9.06
CA ALA A 268 -15.33 -2.61 -10.41
C ALA A 268 -16.08 -1.35 -10.82
N ASP A 269 -16.89 -0.79 -9.92
CA ASP A 269 -17.59 0.47 -10.17
C ASP A 269 -16.60 1.62 -10.37
N ILE A 270 -15.58 1.73 -9.51
CA ILE A 270 -14.52 2.74 -9.64
C ILE A 270 -13.76 2.58 -10.96
N PHE A 271 -13.42 1.34 -11.32
CA PHE A 271 -12.74 1.05 -12.59
C PHE A 271 -13.61 1.41 -13.79
N ARG A 272 -14.91 1.14 -13.75
CA ARG A 272 -15.87 1.51 -14.80
C ARG A 272 -15.89 3.02 -15.02
N GLU A 273 -15.76 3.83 -13.97
CA GLU A 273 -15.67 5.29 -14.08
C GLU A 273 -14.36 5.75 -14.74
N ILE A 274 -13.27 5.00 -14.57
CA ILE A 274 -11.92 5.35 -15.06
C ILE A 274 -11.66 4.82 -16.47
N SER A 275 -12.21 3.64 -16.80
CA SER A 275 -11.98 2.89 -18.05
C SER A 275 -12.12 3.76 -19.32
N PRO A 276 -13.15 4.62 -19.48
CA PRO A 276 -13.27 5.46 -20.68
C PRO A 276 -12.10 6.42 -20.90
N HIS A 277 -11.50 6.89 -19.80
CA HIS A 277 -10.33 7.76 -19.83
C HIS A 277 -9.02 6.97 -19.88
N TYR A 278 -9.03 5.72 -19.42
CA TYR A 278 -7.86 4.85 -19.35
C TYR A 278 -7.20 4.64 -20.72
N GLU A 279 -7.98 4.34 -21.76
CA GLU A 279 -7.45 4.20 -23.13
C GLU A 279 -6.80 5.49 -23.65
N GLN A 280 -7.37 6.65 -23.30
CA GLN A 280 -6.83 7.95 -23.68
C GLN A 280 -5.50 8.23 -22.95
N LEU A 281 -5.42 7.88 -21.66
CA LEU A 281 -4.21 7.97 -20.86
C LEU A 281 -3.11 7.05 -21.41
N GLU A 282 -3.46 5.80 -21.75
CA GLU A 282 -2.53 4.86 -22.38
C GLU A 282 -2.04 5.38 -23.73
N ALA A 283 -2.92 5.90 -24.57
CA ALA A 283 -2.56 6.47 -25.86
C ALA A 283 -1.60 7.66 -25.69
N SER A 284 -1.85 8.53 -24.70
CA SER A 284 -0.96 9.64 -24.33
C SER A 284 0.41 9.12 -23.85
N ARG A 285 0.43 8.12 -22.97
CA ARG A 285 1.65 7.45 -22.48
C ARG A 285 2.47 6.87 -23.62
N ARG A 286 1.84 6.15 -24.56
CA ARG A 286 2.49 5.57 -25.75
C ARG A 286 3.08 6.66 -26.66
N ARG A 287 2.36 7.77 -26.88
CA ARG A 287 2.86 8.92 -27.65
C ARG A 287 4.07 9.57 -26.99
N ALA A 288 4.02 9.80 -25.68
CA ALA A 288 5.15 10.35 -24.91
C ALA A 288 6.38 9.43 -24.96
N LYS A 289 6.18 8.11 -24.78
CA LYS A 289 7.26 7.10 -24.86
C LYS A 289 7.89 7.06 -26.25
N ARG A 290 7.10 7.10 -27.33
CA ARG A 290 7.59 7.16 -28.72
C ARG A 290 8.42 8.42 -28.99
N ARG A 291 7.98 9.59 -28.47
CA ARG A 291 8.76 10.83 -28.57
C ARG A 291 10.12 10.69 -27.87
N ARG A 292 10.14 10.13 -26.66
CA ARG A 292 11.38 9.88 -25.90
C ARG A 292 12.33 8.93 -26.61
N THR A 293 11.84 7.79 -27.09
CA THR A 293 12.67 6.82 -27.84
C THR A 293 13.22 7.41 -29.13
N LYS A 294 12.49 8.33 -29.78
CA LYS A 294 13.00 9.03 -30.97
C LYS A 294 14.15 9.98 -30.63
N ILE A 295 14.09 10.68 -29.49
CA ILE A 295 15.14 11.58 -29.01
C ILE A 295 16.41 10.80 -28.65
N ILE A 296 16.29 9.65 -27.99
CA ILE A 296 17.44 8.83 -27.60
C ILE A 296 18.16 8.21 -28.82
N ARG A 297 17.43 7.97 -29.92
CA ARG A 297 17.97 7.36 -31.15
C ARG A 297 18.52 8.37 -32.17
N SER A 298 18.32 9.67 -31.97
CA SER A 298 18.82 10.75 -32.83
C SER A 298 20.10 11.35 -32.28
#